data_AF-A0A9D4SQ90-F1
#
_entry.id   AF-A0A9D4SQ90-F1
#
_cell.length_a   1.000
_cell.length_b   1.000
_cell.length_c   1.000
_cell.angle_alpha   90.00
_cell.angle_beta   90.00
_cell.angle_gamma   90.00
#
_symmetry.space_group_name_H-M   'P 1'
#
loop_
_entity.id
_entity.type
_entity.pdbx_description
1 polymer ?
#
loop_
_entity_poly.entity_id
_entity_poly.type
_entity_poly.pdbx_seq_one_letter_code
_entity_poly.pdbx_strand_id
1 'polypeptide(L)'
;MSAKDSTDYAKFEQTCLQRFRYTEEGYCTKLRDAQPENAKRGRQFVGRLCGYFDYWQELAKTPKTYDALRDKMMSEEFLRRCDERLAVFLKEQEWNNLDTLAMTADQYLEAQEDLIVTRVKKENGKQMAGA
;
A
#
# COMPACT_ATOMS: atom_id res chain seq x y z
N MET A 1 -12.71 34.64 13.09
CA MET A 1 -12.99 33.20 13.29
C MET A 1 -11.91 32.65 14.19
N SER A 2 -12.28 31.96 15.27
CA SER A 2 -11.33 31.54 16.29
C SER A 2 -10.51 30.35 15.78
N ALA A 3 -9.24 30.25 16.19
CA ALA A 3 -8.37 29.14 15.81
C ALA A 3 -8.96 27.76 16.17
N LYS A 4 -9.85 27.70 17.17
CA LYS A 4 -10.55 26.47 17.59
C LYS A 4 -11.57 25.99 16.54
N ASP A 5 -12.30 26.90 15.90
CA ASP A 5 -13.32 26.57 14.89
C ASP A 5 -12.67 26.03 13.60
N SER A 6 -11.47 26.54 13.27
CA SER A 6 -10.68 26.07 12.12
C SER A 6 -10.24 24.61 12.29
N THR A 7 -9.85 24.20 13.49
CA THR A 7 -9.40 22.84 13.79
C THR A 7 -10.53 21.81 13.74
N ASP A 8 -11.74 22.19 14.14
CA ASP A 8 -12.92 21.32 14.06
C ASP A 8 -13.42 21.16 12.63
N TYR A 9 -13.36 22.22 11.82
CA TYR A 9 -13.69 22.13 10.39
C TYR A 9 -12.72 21.20 9.65
N ALA A 10 -11.41 21.35 9.87
CA ALA A 10 -10.41 20.49 9.25
C ALA A 10 -10.58 19.00 9.62
N LYS A 11 -10.92 18.71 10.88
CA LYS A 11 -11.22 17.34 11.33
C LYS A 11 -12.49 16.78 10.70
N PHE A 12 -13.53 17.59 10.59
CA PHE A 12 -14.78 17.20 9.95
C PHE A 12 -14.58 16.89 8.47
N GLU A 13 -13.87 17.76 7.76
CA GLU A 13 -13.50 17.57 6.36
C GLU A 13 -12.68 16.29 6.16
N GLN A 14 -11.65 16.05 6.98
CA GLN A 14 -10.84 14.84 6.93
C GLN A 14 -11.66 13.57 7.21
N THR A 15 -12.57 13.61 8.19
CA THR A 15 -13.46 12.48 8.52
C THR A 15 -14.42 12.19 7.37
N CYS A 16 -14.94 13.23 6.71
CA CYS A 16 -15.80 13.11 5.54
C CYS A 16 -15.04 12.48 4.36
N LEU A 17 -13.83 12.97 4.09
CA LEU A 17 -12.94 12.43 3.05
C LEU A 17 -12.62 10.95 3.29
N GLN A 18 -12.27 10.57 4.53
CA GLN A 18 -12.04 9.17 4.90
C GLN A 18 -13.29 8.30 4.67
N ARG A 19 -14.48 8.77 5.09
CA ARG A 19 -15.74 8.02 4.96
C ARG A 19 -16.14 7.76 3.51
N PHE A 20 -15.79 8.66 2.59
CA PHE A 20 -16.05 8.51 1.15
C PHE A 20 -14.87 7.90 0.36
N ARG A 21 -13.87 7.34 1.05
CA ARG A 21 -12.64 6.77 0.45
C ARG A 21 -11.95 7.77 -0.49
N TYR A 22 -11.83 9.02 -0.05
CA TYR A 22 -10.88 10.00 -0.57
C TYR A 22 -9.52 9.82 0.11
N THR A 23 -9.07 8.57 0.20
CA THR A 23 -7.72 8.22 0.63
C THR A 23 -6.88 7.94 -0.61
N GLU A 24 -5.56 8.00 -0.45
CA GLU A 24 -4.61 7.66 -1.50
C GLU A 24 -4.92 6.28 -2.13
N GLU A 25 -4.98 5.23 -1.32
CA GLU A 25 -5.28 3.87 -1.75
C GLU A 25 -6.67 3.75 -2.38
N GLY A 26 -7.64 4.55 -1.89
CA GLY A 26 -8.98 4.62 -2.45
C GLY A 26 -8.99 5.12 -3.89
N TYR A 27 -8.17 6.11 -4.21
CA TYR A 27 -8.02 6.60 -5.59
C TYR A 27 -7.15 5.70 -6.47
N CYS A 28 -6.10 5.07 -5.92
CA CYS A 28 -5.32 4.06 -6.63
C CYS A 28 -6.23 2.89 -7.08
N THR A 29 -7.06 2.38 -6.17
CA THR A 29 -8.04 1.32 -6.46
C THR A 29 -9.05 1.78 -7.51
N LYS A 30 -9.64 2.98 -7.34
CA LYS A 30 -10.57 3.56 -8.32
C LYS A 30 -9.95 3.71 -9.71
N LEU A 31 -8.68 4.10 -9.80
CA LEU A 31 -7.94 4.22 -11.06
C LEU A 31 -7.76 2.86 -11.75
N ARG A 32 -7.35 1.84 -10.99
CA ARG A 32 -7.03 0.50 -11.52
C ARG A 32 -8.28 -0.30 -11.89
N ASP A 33 -9.32 -0.21 -11.08
CA ASP A 33 -10.56 -0.98 -11.27
C ASP A 33 -11.60 -0.23 -12.13
N ALA A 34 -11.27 0.98 -12.60
CA ALA A 34 -12.16 1.78 -13.44
C ALA A 34 -12.54 1.03 -14.73
N GLN A 35 -13.82 0.68 -14.85
CA GLN A 35 -14.38 0.12 -16.08
C GLN A 35 -15.11 1.19 -16.89
N PRO A 36 -15.09 1.12 -18.23
CA PRO A 36 -15.91 1.96 -19.07
C PRO A 36 -17.39 1.68 -18.77
N GLU A 37 -18.15 2.74 -18.51
CA GLU A 37 -19.59 2.61 -18.24
C GLU A 37 -20.34 2.50 -19.57
N ASN A 38 -21.35 1.63 -19.64
CA ASN A 38 -22.05 1.18 -20.86
C ASN A 38 -22.60 2.29 -21.80
N ALA A 39 -22.54 3.57 -21.41
CA ALA A 39 -23.01 4.72 -22.18
C ALA A 39 -22.01 5.90 -22.23
N LYS A 40 -20.78 5.76 -21.71
CA LYS A 40 -19.80 6.86 -21.69
C LYS A 40 -18.97 6.92 -22.97
N ARG A 41 -18.90 8.11 -23.58
CA ARG A 41 -17.96 8.39 -24.67
C ARG A 41 -16.53 8.25 -24.15
N GLY A 42 -15.62 7.65 -24.92
CA GLY A 42 -14.23 7.38 -24.49
C GLY A 42 -13.50 8.59 -23.88
N ARG A 43 -13.74 9.81 -24.41
CA ARG A 43 -13.21 11.07 -23.83
C ARG A 43 -13.60 11.29 -22.37
N GLN A 44 -14.84 10.99 -22.00
CA GLN A 44 -15.32 11.14 -20.63
C GLN A 44 -14.71 10.10 -19.69
N PHE A 45 -14.49 8.89 -20.19
CA PHE A 45 -13.82 7.83 -19.42
C PHE A 45 -12.36 8.18 -19.15
N VAL A 46 -11.61 8.61 -20.17
CA VAL A 46 -10.23 9.09 -20.02
C VAL A 46 -10.15 10.26 -19.05
N GLY A 47 -11.05 11.25 -19.16
CA GLY A 47 -11.08 12.36 -18.19
C GLY A 47 -11.28 11.91 -16.75
N ARG A 48 -12.08 10.87 -16.52
CA ARG A 48 -12.25 10.27 -15.18
C ARG A 48 -10.98 9.57 -14.69
N LEU A 49 -10.28 8.83 -15.56
CA LEU A 49 -9.00 8.20 -15.24
C LEU A 49 -7.95 9.25 -14.86
N CYS A 50 -7.84 10.34 -15.63
CA CYS A 50 -6.95 11.46 -15.32
C CYS A 50 -7.28 12.06 -13.96
N GLY A 51 -8.56 12.31 -13.66
CA GLY A 51 -8.96 12.81 -12.35
C GLY A 51 -8.57 11.88 -11.19
N TYR A 52 -8.80 10.57 -11.32
CA TYR A 52 -8.37 9.61 -10.29
C TYR A 52 -6.85 9.60 -10.08
N PHE A 53 -6.10 9.71 -11.17
CA PHE A 53 -4.64 9.79 -11.13
C PHE A 53 -4.16 11.08 -10.44
N ASP A 54 -4.71 12.23 -10.81
CA ASP A 54 -4.33 13.53 -10.24
C ASP A 54 -4.60 13.57 -8.72
N TYR A 55 -5.77 13.11 -8.30
CA TYR A 55 -6.11 13.03 -6.87
C TYR A 55 -5.25 12.01 -6.12
N TRP A 56 -4.94 10.87 -6.73
CA TRP A 56 -4.04 9.88 -6.13
C TRP A 56 -2.65 10.48 -5.91
N GLN A 57 -2.08 11.14 -6.91
CA GLN A 57 -0.78 11.81 -6.80
C GLN A 57 -0.78 12.91 -5.74
N GLU A 58 -1.84 13.72 -5.69
CA GLU A 58 -1.99 14.80 -4.70
C GLU A 58 -2.06 14.28 -3.28
N LEU A 59 -2.88 13.26 -3.03
CA LEU A 59 -3.05 12.66 -1.71
C LEU A 59 -1.81 11.86 -1.25
N ALA A 60 -1.11 11.22 -2.18
CA ALA A 60 0.17 10.57 -1.94
C ALA A 60 1.30 11.56 -1.62
N LYS A 61 1.05 12.88 -1.77
CA LYS A 61 2.05 13.95 -1.65
C LYS A 61 3.32 13.68 -2.47
N THR A 62 3.17 12.96 -3.58
CA THR A 62 4.29 12.54 -4.42
C THR A 62 4.70 13.72 -5.32
N PRO A 63 5.98 14.10 -5.36
CA PRO A 63 6.46 15.14 -6.26
C PRO A 63 6.03 14.89 -7.71
N LYS A 64 5.73 15.96 -8.46
CA LYS A 64 5.40 15.88 -9.89
C LYS A 64 6.66 15.72 -10.76
N THR A 65 7.57 14.85 -10.34
CA THR A 65 8.75 14.46 -11.10
C THR A 65 8.52 13.08 -11.69
N TYR A 66 9.15 12.82 -12.83
CA TYR A 66 9.04 11.51 -13.49
C TYR A 66 9.50 10.38 -12.56
N ASP A 67 10.64 10.55 -11.88
CA ASP A 67 11.22 9.52 -11.02
C ASP A 67 10.33 9.21 -9.81
N ALA A 68 9.83 10.24 -9.11
CA ALA A 68 8.95 10.02 -7.95
C ALA A 68 7.64 9.35 -8.36
N LEU A 69 7.10 9.72 -9.53
CA LEU A 69 5.89 9.09 -10.05
C LEU A 69 6.13 7.64 -10.46
N ARG A 70 7.27 7.37 -11.12
CA ARG A 70 7.67 6.01 -11.51
C ARG A 70 7.82 5.13 -10.29
N ASP A 71 8.56 5.58 -9.28
CA ASP A 71 8.74 4.83 -8.04
C ASP A 71 7.40 4.52 -7.40
N LYS A 72 6.51 5.52 -7.31
CA LYS A 72 5.18 5.33 -6.74
C LYS A 72 4.35 4.31 -7.52
N MET A 73 4.30 4.41 -8.85
CA MET A 73 3.57 3.46 -9.69
C MET A 73 4.09 2.03 -9.59
N MET A 74 5.42 1.87 -9.54
CA MET A 74 6.06 0.57 -9.46
C MET A 74 5.89 -0.06 -8.08
N SER A 75 5.96 0.73 -7.01
CA SER A 75 5.69 0.25 -5.64
C SER A 75 4.26 -0.27 -5.49
N GLU A 76 3.27 0.44 -6.02
CA GLU A 76 1.87 -0.05 -6.00
C GLU A 76 1.68 -1.36 -6.76
N GLU A 77 2.29 -1.49 -7.96
CA GLU A 77 2.18 -2.74 -8.71
C GLU A 77 2.91 -3.88 -8.02
N PHE A 78 4.06 -3.61 -7.39
CA PHE A 78 4.79 -4.61 -6.59
C PHE A 78 3.93 -5.10 -5.42
N LEU A 79 3.41 -4.19 -4.60
CA LEU A 79 2.55 -4.53 -3.46
C LEU A 79 1.30 -5.32 -3.87
N ARG A 80 0.74 -5.04 -5.05
CA ARG A 80 -0.41 -5.77 -5.60
C ARG A 80 -0.08 -7.22 -6.01
N ARG A 81 1.17 -7.50 -6.35
CA ARG A 81 1.64 -8.84 -6.74
C ARG A 81 2.15 -9.67 -5.56
N CYS A 82 2.50 -9.02 -4.45
CA CYS A 82 2.88 -9.69 -3.23
C CYS A 82 1.72 -10.48 -2.62
N ASP A 83 2.03 -11.56 -1.91
CA ASP A 83 1.08 -12.24 -1.04
C ASP A 83 0.54 -11.28 0.02
N GLU A 84 -0.71 -11.49 0.46
CA GLU A 84 -1.42 -10.59 1.38
C GLU A 84 -0.60 -10.28 2.65
N ARG A 85 0.08 -11.27 3.22
CA ARG A 85 0.90 -11.09 4.44
C ARG A 85 2.11 -10.21 4.20
N LEU A 86 2.81 -10.39 3.09
CA LEU A 86 3.95 -9.57 2.71
C LEU A 86 3.48 -8.15 2.36
N ALA A 87 2.39 -8.01 1.62
CA ALA A 87 1.82 -6.70 1.28
C ALA A 87 1.40 -5.90 2.52
N VAL A 88 0.78 -6.54 3.52
CA VAL A 88 0.43 -5.91 4.80
C VAL A 88 1.70 -5.48 5.54
N PHE A 89 2.69 -6.37 5.67
CA PHE A 89 3.97 -6.03 6.32
C PHE A 89 4.66 -4.82 5.66
N LEU A 90 4.74 -4.81 4.33
CA LEU A 90 5.38 -3.72 3.59
C LEU A 90 4.60 -2.40 3.67
N LYS A 91 3.26 -2.44 3.82
CA LYS A 91 2.44 -1.25 4.03
C LYS A 91 2.56 -0.67 5.44
N GLU A 92 2.90 -1.50 6.42
CA GLU A 92 3.16 -1.05 7.80
C GLU A 92 4.52 -0.36 7.95
N GLN A 93 5.45 -0.60 7.02
CA GLN A 93 6.77 0.01 7.01
C GLN A 93 6.78 1.35 6.25
N GLU A 94 7.62 2.28 6.72
CA GLU A 94 7.92 3.51 5.98
C GLU A 94 9.06 3.25 4.99
N TRP A 95 8.76 3.29 3.69
CA TRP A 95 9.74 3.23 2.62
C TRP A 95 9.66 4.50 1.77
N ASN A 96 10.83 4.99 1.34
CA ASN A 96 10.94 6.28 0.65
C ASN A 96 11.12 6.12 -0.86
N ASN A 97 11.51 4.93 -1.32
CA ASN A 97 11.75 4.62 -2.72
C ASN A 97 11.57 3.12 -2.99
N LEU A 98 11.57 2.75 -4.27
CA LEU A 98 11.35 1.37 -4.70
C LEU A 98 12.45 0.40 -4.22
N ASP A 99 13.69 0.88 -4.12
CA ASP A 99 14.85 0.08 -3.70
C ASP A 99 14.72 -0.35 -2.23
N THR A 100 14.39 0.60 -1.35
CA THR A 100 14.12 0.32 0.06
C THR A 100 12.92 -0.62 0.25
N LEU A 101 11.87 -0.48 -0.56
CA LEU A 101 10.73 -1.40 -0.55
C LEU A 101 11.15 -2.84 -0.91
N ALA A 102 11.97 -2.99 -1.95
CA ALA A 102 12.47 -4.31 -2.38
C ALA A 102 13.39 -4.93 -1.31
N MET A 103 14.32 -4.16 -0.75
CA MET A 103 15.20 -4.61 0.34
C MET A 103 14.42 -5.09 1.56
N THR A 104 13.37 -4.36 1.96
CA THR A 104 12.52 -4.76 3.09
C THR A 104 11.71 -6.02 2.77
N ALA A 105 11.31 -6.22 1.52
CA ALA A 105 10.65 -7.45 1.09
C ALA A 105 11.61 -8.65 1.17
N ASP A 106 12.84 -8.49 0.70
CA ASP A 106 13.87 -9.54 0.78
C ASP A 106 14.15 -9.92 2.25
N GLN A 107 14.32 -8.93 3.13
CA GLN A 107 14.51 -9.16 4.57
C GLN A 107 13.35 -9.95 5.21
N TYR A 108 12.12 -9.66 4.81
CA TYR A 108 10.95 -10.39 5.29
C TYR A 108 10.97 -11.85 4.83
N LEU A 109 11.31 -12.09 3.57
CA LEU A 109 11.37 -13.43 2.99
C LEU A 109 12.49 -14.25 3.62
N GLU A 110 13.69 -13.68 3.79
CA GLU A 110 14.82 -14.31 4.49
C GLU A 110 14.44 -14.69 5.93
N ALA A 111 13.83 -13.78 6.68
CA ALA A 111 13.37 -14.06 8.04
C ALA A 111 12.29 -15.14 8.08
N GLN A 112 11.40 -15.20 7.08
CA GLN A 112 10.37 -16.23 7.01
C GLN A 112 10.95 -17.60 6.66
N GLU A 113 11.98 -17.66 5.81
CA GLU A 113 12.75 -18.89 5.56
C GLU A 113 13.48 -19.37 6.83
N ASP A 114 14.08 -18.47 7.60
CA ASP A 114 14.70 -18.77 8.89
C ASP A 114 13.68 -19.19 9.98
N LEU A 115 12.45 -18.66 9.92
CA LEU A 115 11.34 -19.06 10.80
C LEU A 115 10.85 -20.50 10.52
N ILE A 116 10.96 -20.97 9.28
CA ILE A 116 10.67 -22.39 8.95
C ILE A 116 11.77 -23.29 9.54
N VAL A 117 13.03 -22.86 9.51
CA VAL A 117 14.16 -23.64 10.07
C VAL A 117 14.13 -23.69 11.61
N THR A 118 13.65 -22.65 12.29
CA THR A 118 13.62 -22.59 13.77
C THR A 118 12.47 -23.37 14.44
N ARG A 119 11.50 -23.91 13.70
CA ARG A 119 10.51 -24.86 14.23
C ARG A 119 10.95 -26.33 14.26
N VAL A 120 12.13 -26.66 13.70
CA VAL A 120 12.66 -28.03 13.78
C VAL A 120 13.74 -28.12 14.86
N LYS A 121 13.38 -28.01 16.14
CA LYS A 121 14.22 -28.54 17.22
C LYS A 121 13.43 -29.27 18.32
N LYS A 122 13.71 -30.58 18.36
CA LYS A 122 13.67 -31.55 19.47
C LYS A 122 12.40 -32.38 19.66
N GLU A 123 12.24 -33.39 18.81
CA GLU A 123 11.90 -34.73 19.29
C GLU A 123 12.87 -35.74 18.67
N ASN A 124 13.86 -36.17 19.45
CA ASN A 124 14.34 -37.55 19.55
C ASN A 124 15.74 -37.59 20.18
N GLY A 125 15.83 -38.28 21.32
CA GLY A 125 17.10 -38.50 22.02
C GLY A 125 17.00 -38.64 23.55
N LYS A 126 15.89 -39.13 24.09
CA LYS A 126 15.85 -39.65 25.48
C LYS A 126 14.99 -40.91 25.58
N GLN A 127 15.55 -42.02 25.11
CA GLN A 127 15.29 -43.35 25.68
C GLN A 127 16.65 -43.89 26.12
N MET A 128 17.01 -43.59 27.36
CA MET A 128 16.88 -44.50 28.51
C MET A 128 17.98 -45.55 28.51
N ALA A 129 19.08 -45.20 29.17
CA ALA A 129 19.84 -46.15 29.96
C ALA A 129 18.91 -46.69 31.06
N GLY A 130 18.84 -48.01 31.20
CA GLY A 130 18.07 -48.63 32.28
C GLY A 130 17.87 -50.13 32.09
N ALA A 131 18.70 -50.90 32.79
CA ALA A 131 18.68 -52.34 33.08
C ALA A 131 19.19 -53.28 31.98
#